data_AF-A0A966FKC4-F1
#
_entry.id   AF-A0A966FKC4-F1
#
_cell.length_a   1.000
_cell.length_b   1.000
_cell.length_c   1.000
_cell.angle_alpha   90.00
_cell.angle_beta   90.00
_cell.angle_gamma   90.00
#
_symmetry.space_group_name_H-M   'P 1'
#
loop_
_entity.id
_entity.type
_entity.pdbx_description
1 polymer ?
#
loop_
_entity_poly.entity_id
_entity_poly.type
_entity_poly.pdbx_seq_one_letter_code
_entity_poly.pdbx_strand_id
1 'polypeptide(L)'
;MKISIVFISTILILSVFLPFLLFIYNGTNNTSNTKKQFASLIKDNGIIYSVKEIWRKNFIGISNNNKILTYINLNKDKTLINNINLEDLKQCNIIKNYSRDNLLILNSLSLELIYKSSIIKNLTIQFFNIDEDLIEDFEIQRIEKWHKLILNAIPKQSITKLAS
;
A
#
# COMPACT_ATOMS: atom_id res chain seq x y z
N MET A 1 33.17 43.91 17.26
CA MET A 1 31.95 43.50 18.00
C MET A 1 30.76 43.20 17.09
N LYS A 2 30.26 44.14 16.26
CA LYS A 2 29.05 43.91 15.43
C LYS A 2 29.19 42.75 14.44
N ILE A 3 30.31 42.67 13.73
CA ILE A 3 30.59 41.61 12.75
C ILE A 3 30.70 40.23 13.42
N SER A 4 31.32 40.15 14.60
CA SER A 4 31.44 38.91 15.38
C SER A 4 30.07 38.40 15.84
N ILE A 5 29.19 39.30 16.30
CA ILE A 5 27.82 38.96 16.69
C ILE A 5 27.01 38.46 15.49
N VAL A 6 27.10 39.15 14.35
CA VAL A 6 26.42 38.72 13.12
C VAL A 6 26.89 37.31 12.69
N PHE A 7 28.20 37.04 12.72
CA PHE A 7 28.74 35.72 12.39
C PHE A 7 28.23 34.61 13.32
N ILE A 8 28.24 34.86 14.63
CA ILE A 8 27.78 33.89 15.63
C ILE A 8 26.28 33.63 15.47
N SER A 9 25.49 34.67 15.25
CA SER A 9 24.05 34.55 14.98
C SER A 9 23.77 33.76 13.70
N THR A 10 24.52 33.99 12.62
CA THR A 10 24.37 33.23 11.38
C THR A 10 24.71 31.75 11.55
N ILE A 11 25.78 31.43 12.28
CA ILE A 11 26.18 30.04 12.57
C ILE A 11 25.12 29.32 13.41
N LEU A 12 24.57 29.98 14.42
CA LEU A 12 23.50 29.41 15.26
C LEU A 12 22.24 29.10 14.45
N ILE A 13 21.84 30.03 13.58
CA ILE A 13 20.71 29.82 12.67
C ILE A 13 21.01 28.62 11.76
N LEU A 14 22.15 28.59 11.08
CA LEU A 14 22.50 27.48 10.20
C LEU A 14 22.51 26.14 10.93
N SER A 15 23.04 26.08 12.15
CA SER A 15 23.11 24.85 12.96
C SER A 15 21.74 24.24 13.23
N VAL A 16 20.71 25.08 13.39
CA VAL A 16 19.33 24.62 13.59
C VAL A 16 18.66 24.27 12.25
N PHE A 17 18.82 25.09 11.21
CA PHE A 17 18.12 24.87 9.94
C PHE A 17 18.71 23.75 9.07
N LEU A 18 20.03 23.52 9.13
CA LEU A 18 20.72 22.51 8.34
C LEU A 18 20.18 21.08 8.58
N PRO A 19 20.00 20.58 9.83
CA PRO A 19 19.45 19.25 10.05
C PRO A 19 18.00 19.13 9.55
N PHE A 20 17.18 20.18 9.65
CA PHE A 20 15.83 20.17 9.09
C PHE A 20 15.83 20.09 7.57
N LEU A 21 16.71 20.84 6.89
CA LEU A 21 16.85 20.79 5.44
C LEU A 21 17.33 19.40 4.97
N LEU A 22 18.31 18.82 5.66
CA LEU A 22 18.79 17.46 5.38
C LEU A 22 17.70 16.41 5.58
N PHE A 23 16.89 16.53 6.64
CA PHE A 23 15.78 15.63 6.90
C PHE A 23 14.74 15.66 5.77
N ILE A 24 14.36 16.86 5.31
CA ILE A 24 13.41 17.03 4.20
C ILE A 24 13.97 16.43 2.91
N TYR A 25 15.22 16.74 2.57
CA TYR A 25 15.87 16.25 1.35
C TYR A 25 15.98 14.71 1.32
N ASN A 26 16.36 14.10 2.44
CA ASN A 26 16.44 12.65 2.53
C ASN A 26 15.05 11.99 2.43
N GLY A 27 14.02 12.60 3.04
CA GLY A 27 12.64 12.15 2.93
C GLY A 27 12.13 12.16 1.48
N THR A 28 12.35 13.25 0.75
CA THR A 28 11.92 13.37 -0.65
C THR A 28 12.60 12.37 -1.57
N ASN A 29 13.91 12.15 -1.39
CA ASN A 29 14.67 11.27 -2.26
C ASN A 29 14.23 9.80 -2.15
N ASN A 30 13.95 9.33 -0.92
CA ASN A 30 13.47 7.97 -0.70
C ASN A 30 12.13 7.70 -1.40
N THR A 31 11.17 8.63 -1.31
CA THR A 31 9.87 8.46 -1.99
C THR A 31 10.00 8.44 -3.52
N SER A 32 10.92 9.23 -4.08
CA SER A 32 11.16 9.25 -5.53
C SER A 32 11.77 7.94 -6.03
N ASN A 33 12.67 7.34 -5.23
CA ASN A 33 13.34 6.09 -5.58
C ASN A 33 12.35 4.91 -5.55
N THR A 34 11.49 4.83 -4.54
CA THR A 34 10.44 3.79 -4.49
C THR A 34 9.48 3.89 -5.67
N LYS A 35 9.06 5.10 -6.07
CA LYS A 35 8.22 5.29 -7.25
C LYS A 35 8.91 4.83 -8.54
N LYS A 36 10.21 5.11 -8.69
CA LYS A 36 11.00 4.64 -9.84
C LYS A 36 11.12 3.11 -9.87
N GLN A 37 11.34 2.48 -8.71
CA GLN A 37 11.39 1.01 -8.59
C GLN A 37 10.05 0.37 -8.97
N PHE A 38 8.92 0.91 -8.50
CA PHE A 38 7.62 0.42 -8.96
C PHE A 38 7.42 0.63 -10.45
N ALA A 39 7.81 1.79 -10.99
CA ALA A 39 7.68 2.07 -12.41
C ALA A 39 8.46 1.08 -13.29
N SER A 40 9.66 0.66 -12.88
CA SER A 40 10.41 -0.38 -13.61
C SER A 40 9.72 -1.74 -13.52
N LEU A 41 9.34 -2.18 -12.31
CA LEU A 41 8.67 -3.47 -12.11
C LEU A 41 7.35 -3.58 -12.87
N ILE A 42 6.58 -2.49 -12.92
CA ILE A 42 5.33 -2.41 -13.66
C ILE A 42 5.58 -2.48 -15.17
N LYS A 43 6.61 -1.79 -15.66
CA LYS A 43 6.96 -1.79 -17.08
C LYS A 43 7.36 -3.19 -17.55
N ASP A 44 8.10 -3.92 -16.72
CA ASP A 44 8.57 -5.28 -17.02
C ASP A 44 7.41 -6.29 -17.03
N ASN A 45 6.36 -6.06 -16.24
CA ASN A 45 5.17 -6.93 -16.23
C ASN A 45 4.24 -6.76 -17.44
N GLY A 46 4.41 -5.72 -18.27
CA GLY A 46 3.61 -5.50 -19.48
C GLY A 46 2.11 -5.20 -19.26
N ILE A 47 1.68 -4.99 -18.01
CA ILE A 47 0.28 -4.72 -17.65
C ILE A 47 0.02 -3.22 -17.64
N ILE A 48 -1.04 -2.79 -18.32
CA ILE A 48 -1.55 -1.41 -18.26
C ILE A 48 -2.65 -1.35 -17.19
N TYR A 49 -2.51 -0.44 -16.23
CA TYR A 49 -3.43 -0.30 -15.10
C TYR A 49 -4.38 0.88 -15.30
N SER A 50 -5.69 0.67 -15.07
CA SER A 50 -6.71 1.71 -15.06
C SER A 50 -6.70 2.50 -13.75
N VAL A 51 -6.61 1.77 -12.63
CA VAL A 51 -6.54 2.32 -11.29
C VAL A 51 -5.33 1.72 -10.59
N LYS A 52 -4.49 2.58 -10.01
CA LYS A 52 -3.30 2.17 -9.27
C LYS A 52 -3.02 3.11 -8.12
N GLU A 53 -2.39 2.59 -7.09
CA GLU A 53 -1.99 3.36 -5.92
C GLU A 53 -0.66 2.82 -5.39
N ILE A 54 0.20 3.73 -4.93
CA ILE A 54 1.45 3.43 -4.25
C ILE A 54 1.34 4.06 -2.87
N TRP A 55 1.59 3.26 -1.83
CA TRP A 55 1.70 3.75 -0.45
C TRP A 55 2.86 3.04 0.22
N ARG A 56 3.70 3.78 0.95
CA ARG A 56 4.94 3.25 1.56
C ARG A 56 5.75 2.43 0.55
N LYS A 57 5.88 1.12 0.80
CA LYS A 57 6.57 0.15 -0.03
C LYS A 57 5.62 -0.85 -0.67
N ASN A 58 4.36 -0.46 -0.83
CA ASN A 58 3.31 -1.24 -1.44
C ASN A 58 2.82 -0.56 -2.72
N PHE A 59 2.47 -1.39 -3.68
CA PHE A 59 1.74 -1.01 -4.88
C PHE A 59 0.56 -1.96 -5.04
N ILE A 60 -0.58 -1.40 -5.44
CA ILE A 60 -1.74 -2.17 -5.85
C ILE A 60 -2.35 -1.52 -7.09
N GLY A 61 -2.79 -2.35 -8.04
CA GLY A 61 -3.36 -1.86 -9.28
C GLY A 61 -4.30 -2.87 -9.92
N ILE A 62 -5.36 -2.39 -10.54
CA ILE A 62 -6.25 -3.18 -11.40
C ILE A 62 -5.93 -2.87 -12.85
N SER A 63 -5.77 -3.92 -13.66
CA SER A 63 -5.51 -3.81 -15.09
C SER A 63 -6.66 -3.13 -15.83
N ASN A 64 -6.39 -2.53 -16.98
CA ASN A 64 -7.39 -1.77 -17.74
C ASN A 64 -8.59 -2.61 -18.21
N ASN A 65 -8.41 -3.91 -18.37
CA ASN A 65 -9.47 -4.86 -18.69
C ASN A 65 -10.23 -5.39 -17.44
N ASN A 66 -9.92 -4.88 -16.23
CA ASN A 66 -10.48 -5.31 -14.95
C ASN A 66 -10.34 -6.82 -14.67
N LYS A 67 -9.30 -7.47 -15.22
CA LYS A 67 -9.07 -8.91 -15.05
C LYS A 67 -7.97 -9.24 -14.06
N ILE A 68 -6.96 -8.39 -13.94
CA ILE A 68 -5.77 -8.67 -13.13
C ILE A 68 -5.66 -7.61 -12.04
N LEU A 69 -5.59 -8.06 -10.81
CA LEU A 69 -5.15 -7.28 -9.66
C LEU A 69 -3.67 -7.59 -9.45
N THR A 70 -2.82 -6.58 -9.49
CA THR A 70 -1.40 -6.72 -9.16
C THR A 70 -1.14 -6.09 -7.81
N TYR A 71 -0.47 -6.84 -6.94
CA TYR A 71 0.07 -6.36 -5.67
C TYR A 71 1.58 -6.53 -5.68
N ILE A 72 2.31 -5.49 -5.28
CA ILE A 72 3.77 -5.53 -5.14
C ILE A 72 4.14 -4.97 -3.77
N ASN A 73 4.97 -5.70 -3.03
CA ASN A 73 5.56 -5.23 -1.79
C ASN A 73 7.10 -5.25 -1.90
N LEU A 74 7.71 -4.09 -1.68
CA LEU A 74 9.15 -3.89 -1.68
C LEU A 74 9.67 -4.04 -0.24
N ASN A 75 9.80 -5.27 0.25
CA ASN A 75 10.46 -5.52 1.52
C ASN A 75 11.99 -5.52 1.38
N LYS A 76 12.70 -5.27 2.49
CA LYS A 76 14.18 -5.11 2.49
C LYS A 76 14.90 -6.34 1.92
N ASP A 77 14.34 -7.53 2.14
CA ASP A 77 15.01 -8.79 1.79
C ASP A 77 14.54 -9.39 0.47
N LYS A 78 13.26 -9.18 0.10
CA LYS A 78 12.65 -9.71 -1.13
C LYS A 78 11.53 -8.81 -1.64
N THR A 79 11.49 -8.64 -2.95
CA THR A 79 10.34 -8.05 -3.65
C THR A 79 9.30 -9.12 -3.90
N LEU A 80 8.09 -8.96 -3.34
CA LEU A 80 6.96 -9.84 -3.60
C LEU A 80 6.11 -9.23 -4.70
N ILE A 81 5.79 -10.00 -5.74
CA ILE A 81 4.93 -9.61 -6.85
C ILE A 81 3.86 -10.67 -7.00
N ASN A 82 2.60 -10.27 -6.84
CA ASN A 82 1.44 -11.14 -6.98
C ASN A 82 0.53 -10.58 -8.06
N ASN A 83 0.37 -11.32 -9.15
CA ASN A 83 -0.64 -11.05 -10.17
C ASN A 83 -1.82 -12.01 -9.92
N ILE A 84 -2.95 -11.46 -9.51
CA ILE A 84 -4.17 -12.20 -9.17
C ILE A 84 -5.17 -12.01 -10.30
N ASN A 85 -5.64 -13.10 -10.90
CA ASN A 85 -6.79 -13.05 -11.78
C ASN A 85 -8.06 -12.86 -10.95
N LEU A 86 -8.77 -11.76 -11.18
CA LEU A 86 -10.01 -11.39 -10.49
C LEU A 86 -11.15 -12.36 -10.78
N GLU A 87 -11.10 -13.06 -11.93
CA GLU A 87 -12.06 -14.12 -12.25
C GLU A 87 -11.92 -15.34 -11.32
N ASP A 88 -10.74 -15.55 -10.72
CA ASP A 88 -10.48 -16.67 -9.80
C ASP A 88 -10.91 -16.34 -8.35
N LEU A 89 -11.24 -15.08 -8.06
CA LEU A 89 -11.68 -14.64 -6.74
C LEU A 89 -13.17 -14.91 -6.52
N LYS A 90 -13.47 -15.42 -5.34
CA LYS A 90 -14.83 -15.62 -4.84
C LYS A 90 -15.31 -14.40 -4.06
N GLN A 91 -14.48 -13.91 -3.15
CA GLN A 91 -14.81 -12.77 -2.30
C GLN A 91 -13.57 -12.00 -1.86
N CYS A 92 -13.80 -10.80 -1.36
CA CYS A 92 -12.79 -9.92 -0.81
C CYS A 92 -13.31 -9.37 0.52
N ASN A 93 -12.54 -9.53 1.60
CA ASN A 93 -12.94 -9.15 2.96
C ASN A 93 -11.92 -8.21 3.60
N ILE A 94 -12.42 -7.28 4.41
CA ILE A 94 -11.57 -6.43 5.26
C ILE A 94 -11.42 -7.13 6.61
N ILE A 95 -10.18 -7.41 7.02
CA ILE A 95 -9.83 -7.95 8.32
C ILE A 95 -9.26 -6.80 9.17
N LYS A 96 -9.93 -6.50 10.27
CA LYS A 96 -9.48 -5.54 11.30
C LYS A 96 -9.17 -6.32 12.57
N ASN A 97 -7.93 -6.24 13.04
CA ASN A 97 -7.54 -6.84 14.31
C ASN A 97 -7.25 -5.72 15.30
N TYR A 98 -7.94 -5.75 16.44
CA TYR A 98 -7.72 -4.82 17.55
C TYR A 98 -6.93 -5.50 18.66
N SER A 99 -6.26 -4.72 19.50
CA SER A 99 -5.56 -5.25 20.67
C SER A 99 -6.53 -5.94 21.61
N ARG A 100 -6.11 -7.08 22.17
CA ARG A 100 -6.88 -7.81 23.19
C ARG A 100 -7.01 -7.00 24.50
N ASP A 101 -6.00 -6.21 24.82
CA ASP A 101 -5.95 -5.43 26.06
C ASP A 101 -6.69 -4.10 25.93
N ASN A 102 -6.82 -3.57 24.71
CA ASN A 102 -7.58 -2.36 24.44
C ASN A 102 -8.19 -2.39 23.04
N LEU A 103 -9.50 -2.62 22.97
CA LEU A 103 -10.26 -2.71 21.72
C LEU A 103 -10.27 -1.42 20.89
N LEU A 104 -9.80 -0.30 21.45
CA LEU A 104 -9.64 0.96 20.72
C LEU A 104 -8.37 1.02 19.87
N ILE A 105 -7.40 0.14 20.14
CA ILE A 105 -6.11 0.14 19.44
C ILE A 105 -6.18 -0.86 18.28
N LEU A 106 -6.09 -0.35 17.05
CA LEU A 106 -5.97 -1.18 15.85
C LEU A 106 -4.55 -1.77 15.80
N ASN A 107 -4.43 -3.09 15.76
CA ASN A 107 -3.15 -3.79 15.64
C ASN A 107 -2.80 -4.04 14.17
N SER A 108 -3.78 -4.47 13.36
CA SER A 108 -3.55 -4.67 11.93
C SER A 108 -4.80 -4.47 11.10
N LEU A 109 -4.56 -4.06 9.86
CA LEU A 109 -5.57 -3.87 8.83
C LEU A 109 -5.13 -4.57 7.56
N SER A 110 -5.93 -5.53 7.12
CA SER A 110 -5.58 -6.38 5.98
C SER A 110 -6.77 -6.64 5.09
N LEU A 111 -6.50 -6.80 3.80
CA LEU A 111 -7.48 -7.21 2.81
C LEU A 111 -7.25 -8.68 2.47
N GLU A 112 -8.24 -9.52 2.74
CA GLU A 112 -8.21 -10.95 2.41
C GLU A 112 -8.89 -11.19 1.07
N LEU A 113 -8.15 -11.82 0.15
CA LEU A 113 -8.63 -12.29 -1.14
C LEU A 113 -8.85 -13.80 -1.08
N ILE A 114 -10.09 -14.20 -1.29
CA ILE A 114 -10.52 -15.59 -1.17
C ILE A 114 -10.79 -16.13 -2.55
N TYR A 115 -10.12 -17.22 -2.90
CA TYR A 115 -10.23 -17.86 -4.21
C TYR A 115 -11.47 -18.75 -4.29
N LYS A 116 -11.96 -18.96 -5.52
CA LYS A 116 -13.04 -19.92 -5.80
C LYS A 116 -12.59 -21.35 -5.53
N SER A 117 -11.32 -21.64 -5.80
CA SER A 117 -10.70 -22.94 -5.51
C SER A 117 -10.28 -23.01 -4.04
N SER A 118 -10.73 -24.05 -3.33
CA SER A 118 -10.32 -24.33 -1.95
C SER A 118 -8.88 -24.83 -1.82
N ILE A 119 -8.24 -25.18 -2.95
CA ILE A 119 -6.85 -25.65 -3.00
C ILE A 119 -5.88 -24.47 -2.93
N ILE A 120 -6.28 -23.31 -3.44
CA ILE A 120 -5.45 -22.11 -3.46
C ILE A 120 -5.61 -21.41 -2.12
N LYS A 121 -4.49 -21.20 -1.41
CA LYS A 121 -4.48 -20.45 -0.16
C LYS A 121 -4.91 -19.00 -0.39
N ASN A 122 -5.76 -18.48 0.49
CA ASN A 122 -6.17 -17.08 0.48
C ASN A 122 -4.93 -16.16 0.53
N LEU A 123 -5.00 -15.07 -0.22
CA LEU A 123 -3.96 -14.05 -0.20
C LEU A 123 -4.38 -12.91 0.71
N THR A 124 -3.51 -12.54 1.65
CA THR A 124 -3.73 -11.41 2.55
C THR A 124 -2.80 -10.28 2.19
N ILE A 125 -3.37 -9.12 1.87
CA ILE A 125 -2.64 -7.88 1.59
C ILE A 125 -2.70 -7.02 2.84
N GLN A 126 -1.55 -6.74 3.45
CA GLN A 126 -1.48 -5.93 4.67
C GLN A 126 -1.40 -4.44 4.33
N PHE A 127 -2.32 -3.65 4.87
CA PHE A 127 -2.36 -2.19 4.75
C PHE A 127 -1.76 -1.52 5.99
N PHE A 128 -1.94 -2.12 7.16
CA PHE A 128 -1.42 -1.61 8.42
C PHE A 128 -0.96 -2.73 9.37
N ASN A 129 0.14 -2.48 10.07
CA ASN A 129 0.65 -3.27 11.18
C ASN A 129 1.29 -2.37 12.23
N ILE A 130 0.81 -2.40 13.47
CA ILE A 130 1.35 -1.57 14.56
C ILE A 130 2.84 -1.83 14.85
N ASP A 131 3.33 -3.05 14.58
CA ASP A 131 4.73 -3.41 14.83
C ASP A 131 5.68 -2.88 13.74
N GLU A 132 5.17 -2.65 12.52
CA GLU A 132 5.97 -2.24 11.37
C GLU A 132 5.75 -0.78 10.98
N ASP A 133 4.58 -0.25 11.30
CA ASP A 133 4.11 1.04 10.86
C ASP A 133 4.10 2.06 12.00
N LEU A 134 4.76 3.18 11.77
CA LEU A 134 4.91 4.23 12.78
C LEU A 134 3.60 4.99 13.06
N ILE A 135 2.71 5.10 12.07
CA ILE A 135 1.49 5.91 12.12
C ILE A 135 0.41 5.26 11.26
N GLU A 136 -0.84 5.31 11.70
CA GLU A 136 -2.00 5.00 10.86
C GLU A 136 -2.35 6.24 10.01
N ASP A 137 -2.08 6.18 8.70
CA ASP A 137 -2.26 7.32 7.80
C ASP A 137 -3.25 6.98 6.67
N PHE A 138 -4.52 7.31 6.89
CA PHE A 138 -5.63 7.09 5.95
C PHE A 138 -5.81 5.62 5.49
N GLU A 139 -5.23 4.64 6.19
CA GLU A 139 -5.24 3.23 5.78
C GLU A 139 -6.66 2.65 5.76
N ILE A 140 -7.53 3.05 6.70
CA ILE A 140 -8.96 2.67 6.71
C ILE A 140 -9.67 3.13 5.42
N GLN A 141 -9.48 4.38 5.01
CA GLN A 141 -10.12 4.90 3.81
C GLN A 141 -9.57 4.21 2.56
N ARG A 142 -8.27 3.94 2.54
CA ARG A 142 -7.60 3.24 1.44
C ARG A 142 -8.11 1.82 1.29
N ILE A 143 -8.19 1.05 2.39
CA ILE A 143 -8.66 -0.34 2.31
C ILE A 143 -10.12 -0.42 1.89
N GLU A 144 -10.97 0.51 2.35
CA GLU A 144 -12.38 0.56 1.96
C GLU A 144 -12.54 0.90 0.47
N LYS A 145 -11.73 1.82 -0.05
CA LYS A 145 -11.67 2.13 -1.48
C LYS A 145 -11.28 0.89 -2.29
N TRP A 146 -10.20 0.21 -1.91
CA TRP A 146 -9.71 -0.96 -2.65
C TRP A 146 -10.63 -2.17 -2.53
N HIS A 147 -11.25 -2.38 -1.37
CA HIS A 147 -12.28 -3.38 -1.17
C HIS A 147 -13.45 -3.20 -2.14
N LYS A 148 -13.97 -1.97 -2.26
CA LYS A 148 -15.05 -1.64 -3.21
C LYS A 148 -14.62 -1.86 -4.66
N LEU A 149 -13.42 -1.40 -5.04
CA LEU A 149 -12.90 -1.56 -6.39
C LEU A 149 -12.76 -3.05 -6.78
N ILE A 150 -12.23 -3.87 -5.88
CA ILE A 150 -12.03 -5.30 -6.12
C ILE A 150 -13.38 -6.02 -6.18
N LEU A 151 -14.29 -5.76 -5.24
CA LEU A 151 -15.64 -6.37 -5.27
C LEU A 151 -16.41 -6.04 -6.55
N ASN A 152 -16.29 -4.82 -7.06
CA ASN A 152 -16.94 -4.42 -8.31
C ASN A 152 -16.31 -5.07 -9.55
N ALA A 153 -15.04 -5.44 -9.48
CA ALA A 153 -14.33 -6.10 -10.56
C ALA A 153 -14.48 -7.64 -10.54
N ILE A 154 -14.86 -8.23 -9.41
CA ILE A 154 -15.19 -9.66 -9.33
C ILE A 154 -16.49 -9.90 -10.12
N PRO A 155 -16.48 -10.81 -11.11
CA PRO A 155 -17.68 -11.14 -11.86
C PRO A 155 -18.71 -11.78 -10.93
N LYS A 156 -19.89 -11.14 -10.78
CA LYS A 156 -21.02 -11.70 -10.03
C LYS A 156 -21.38 -13.06 -10.65
N GLN A 157 -21.37 -14.11 -9.83
CA GLN A 157 -21.91 -15.41 -10.27
C GLN A 157 -23.38 -15.20 -10.64
N SER A 158 -23.71 -15.37 -11.92
CA SER A 158 -25.10 -15.44 -12.35
C SER A 158 -25.73 -16.64 -11.65
N ILE A 159 -26.63 -16.38 -10.71
CA ILE A 159 -27.48 -17.41 -10.12
C ILE A 159 -28.40 -17.89 -11.24
N THR A 160 -27.98 -18.93 -11.96
CA THR A 160 -28.88 -19.70 -12.80
C THR A 160 -29.83 -20.40 -11.83
N LYS A 161 -30.98 -19.77 -11.57
CA LYS A 161 -32.14 -20.46 -11.00
C LYS A 161 -32.49 -21.57 -12.00
N LEU A 162 -31.98 -22.78 -11.78
CA LEU A 162 -32.60 -23.98 -12.32
C LEU A 162 -33.96 -24.08 -11.64
N ALA A 163 -35.00 -23.57 -12.31
CA ALA A 163 -36.34 -24.08 -12.13
C ALA A 163 -36.42 -25.36 -12.97
N SER A 164 -36.47 -26.50 -12.30
CA SER A 164 -36.93 -27.78 -12.82
C SER A 164 -37.93 -28.34 -11.83
#